data_AF-A0A161XDN5-F1
#
_entry.id   AF-A0A161XDN5-F1
#
_cell.length_a   1.000
_cell.length_b   1.000
_cell.length_c   1.000
_cell.angle_alpha   90.00
_cell.angle_beta   90.00
_cell.angle_gamma   90.00
#
_symmetry.space_group_name_H-M   'P 1'
#
loop_
_entity.id
_entity.type
_entity.pdbx_description
1 polymer ?
#
loop_
_entity_poly.entity_id
_entity_poly.type
_entity_poly.pdbx_seq_one_letter_code
_entity_poly.pdbx_strand_id
1 'polypeptide(L)'
;MPNKDLELEEKIRRLVIKIVKHYRGKGPENVKIKLENSSIEISIKGILSNLSEILVKEGAVQIVKDYWKIMKPYLEKEFSKEVYELIGSNFKYSWEICNLENEERTIIIKIDEIAF
;
A
#
# COMPACT_ATOMS: atom_id res chain seq x y z
N MET A 1 3.22 -0.11 25.30
CA MET A 1 1.88 0.33 25.74
C MET A 1 0.90 -0.06 24.64
N PRO A 2 0.14 -1.15 24.79
CA PRO A 2 -0.59 -1.80 23.68
C PRO A 2 -1.66 -0.92 23.00
N ASN A 3 -2.08 0.18 23.64
CA ASN A 3 -3.12 1.06 23.11
C ASN A 3 -2.63 1.99 21.98
N LYS A 4 -1.35 2.41 22.00
CA LYS A 4 -0.80 3.31 20.97
C LYS A 4 -0.54 2.60 19.65
N ASP A 5 -0.11 1.34 19.73
CA ASP A 5 0.19 0.52 18.56
C ASP A 5 -1.09 0.21 17.77
N LEU A 6 -2.19 -0.11 18.47
CA LEU A 6 -3.52 -0.30 17.86
C LEU A 6 -4.00 0.98 17.17
N GLU A 7 -3.93 2.13 17.85
CA GLU A 7 -4.37 3.40 17.28
C GLU A 7 -3.57 3.76 16.01
N LEU A 8 -2.25 3.54 16.01
CA LEU A 8 -1.40 3.73 14.85
C LEU A 8 -1.78 2.77 13.71
N GLU A 9 -1.99 1.49 14.02
CA GLU A 9 -2.43 0.47 13.07
C GLU A 9 -3.71 0.91 12.36
N GLU A 10 -4.71 1.36 13.11
CA GLU A 10 -6.00 1.78 12.56
C GLU A 10 -5.91 3.07 11.74
N LYS A 11 -5.04 4.02 12.13
CA LYS A 11 -4.77 5.22 11.33
C LYS A 11 -4.15 4.86 9.99
N ILE A 12 -3.12 4.02 9.98
CA ILE A 12 -2.45 3.55 8.76
C ILE A 12 -3.43 2.74 7.89
N ARG A 13 -4.27 1.90 8.50
CA ARG A 13 -5.30 1.12 7.80
C ARG A 13 -6.27 2.03 7.06
N ARG A 14 -6.75 3.09 7.73
CA ARG A 14 -7.67 4.07 7.13
C ARG A 14 -7.01 4.83 5.97
N LEU A 15 -5.76 5.24 6.14
CA LEU A 15 -4.96 5.88 5.10
C LEU A 15 -4.87 5.00 3.84
N VAL A 16 -4.46 3.75 4.02
CA VAL A 16 -4.33 2.78 2.92
C VAL A 16 -5.67 2.57 2.19
N ILE A 17 -6.76 2.38 2.95
CA ILE A 17 -8.10 2.22 2.37
C ILE A 17 -8.51 3.45 1.56
N LYS A 18 -8.23 4.67 2.06
CA LYS A 18 -8.53 5.93 1.37
C LYS A 18 -7.77 6.02 0.05
N ILE A 19 -6.48 5.76 0.05
CA ILE A 19 -5.64 5.80 -1.16
C ILE A 19 -6.14 4.79 -2.20
N VAL A 20 -6.41 3.55 -1.77
CA VAL A 20 -6.93 2.52 -2.69
C VAL A 20 -8.29 2.91 -3.26
N LYS A 21 -9.20 3.43 -2.43
CA LYS A 21 -10.49 3.95 -2.92
C LYS A 21 -10.31 5.07 -3.93
N HIS A 22 -9.34 5.96 -3.72
CA HIS A 22 -9.13 7.11 -4.59
C HIS A 22 -8.77 6.69 -6.02
N TYR A 23 -7.81 5.78 -6.21
CA TYR A 23 -7.38 5.38 -7.56
C TYR A 23 -8.22 4.26 -8.18
N ARG A 24 -8.81 3.38 -7.36
CA ARG A 24 -9.58 2.22 -7.83
C ARG A 24 -11.08 2.51 -7.95
N GLY A 25 -11.59 3.49 -7.21
CA GLY A 25 -13.03 3.72 -7.01
C GLY A 25 -13.70 2.75 -6.02
N LYS A 26 -12.98 1.72 -5.55
CA LYS A 26 -13.42 0.77 -4.51
C LYS A 26 -12.28 0.53 -3.53
N GLY A 27 -12.61 0.19 -2.28
CA GLY A 27 -11.60 -0.17 -1.28
C GLY A 27 -10.83 -1.45 -1.64
N PRO A 28 -9.72 -1.70 -0.92
CA PRO A 28 -9.00 -2.97 -1.04
C PRO A 28 -9.88 -4.11 -0.51
N GLU A 29 -9.57 -5.33 -0.91
CA GLU A 29 -10.23 -6.53 -0.36
C GLU A 29 -9.79 -6.79 1.06
N ASN A 30 -8.51 -6.63 1.32
CA ASN A 30 -7.95 -6.78 2.66
C ASN A 30 -6.72 -5.87 2.83
N VAL A 31 -6.54 -5.40 4.06
CA VAL A 31 -5.32 -4.72 4.50
C VAL A 31 -4.84 -5.46 5.74
N LYS A 32 -3.57 -5.87 5.77
CA LYS A 32 -2.93 -6.41 6.96
C LYS A 32 -1.79 -5.48 7.34
N ILE A 33 -1.71 -5.12 8.61
CA ILE A 33 -0.62 -4.31 9.14
C ILE A 33 0.08 -5.15 10.20
N LYS A 34 1.40 -5.12 10.19
CA LYS A 34 2.23 -5.67 11.26
C LYS A 34 3.14 -4.56 11.75
N LEU A 35 3.16 -4.40 13.06
CA LEU A 35 4.07 -3.49 13.75
C LEU A 35 5.15 -4.36 14.41
N GLU A 36 6.39 -4.20 13.97
CA GLU A 36 7.54 -4.94 14.50
C GLU A 36 8.62 -3.94 14.90
N ASN A 37 8.79 -3.73 16.21
CA ASN A 37 9.75 -2.80 16.81
C ASN A 37 9.65 -1.38 16.22
N SER A 38 10.49 -1.07 15.22
CA SER A 38 10.61 0.23 14.52
C SER A 38 10.24 0.14 13.03
N SER A 39 9.58 -0.95 12.65
CA SER A 39 9.16 -1.22 11.28
C SER A 39 7.66 -1.49 11.19
N ILE A 40 7.06 -1.02 10.11
CA ILE A 40 5.65 -1.21 9.78
C ILE A 40 5.58 -1.91 8.44
N GLU A 41 5.01 -3.11 8.41
CA GLU A 41 4.71 -3.84 7.18
C GLU A 41 3.21 -3.75 6.90
N ILE A 42 2.86 -3.27 5.71
CA ILE A 42 1.50 -3.13 5.22
C ILE A 42 1.33 -4.04 4.01
N SER A 43 0.41 -4.99 4.08
CA SER A 43 0.03 -5.86 2.96
C SER A 43 -1.37 -5.51 2.47
N ILE A 44 -1.52 -5.25 1.18
CA ILE A 44 -2.77 -4.77 0.58
C ILE A 44 -3.19 -5.73 -0.54
N LYS A 45 -4.37 -6.35 -0.41
CA LYS A 45 -5.01 -7.19 -1.44
C LYS A 45 -6.15 -6.46 -2.14
N GLY A 46 -6.49 -6.88 -3.35
CA GLY A 46 -7.57 -6.26 -4.15
C GLY A 46 -7.21 -4.90 -4.71
N ILE A 47 -5.98 -4.77 -5.23
CA ILE A 47 -5.36 -3.51 -5.67
C ILE A 47 -5.70 -3.13 -7.12
N LEU A 48 -6.23 -4.06 -7.93
CA LEU A 48 -6.49 -3.80 -9.34
C LEU A 48 -7.93 -3.31 -9.55
N SER A 49 -8.08 -2.34 -10.45
CA SER A 49 -9.40 -1.98 -10.98
C SER A 49 -9.98 -3.16 -11.78
N ASN A 50 -11.30 -3.14 -12.04
CA ASN A 50 -11.93 -4.17 -12.86
C ASN A 50 -11.28 -4.29 -14.25
N LEU A 51 -10.88 -3.17 -14.84
CA LEU A 51 -10.17 -3.16 -16.13
C LEU A 51 -8.80 -3.83 -16.01
N SER A 52 -8.01 -3.47 -14.99
CA SER A 52 -6.70 -4.09 -14.76
C SER A 52 -6.81 -5.59 -14.47
N GLU A 53 -7.85 -6.04 -13.77
CA GLU A 53 -8.13 -7.46 -13.56
C GLU A 53 -8.40 -8.19 -14.89
N ILE A 54 -9.22 -7.63 -15.78
CA ILE A 54 -9.47 -8.20 -17.11
C ILE A 54 -8.16 -8.27 -17.91
N LEU A 55 -7.38 -7.18 -17.94
CA LEU A 55 -6.11 -7.16 -18.67
C LEU A 55 -5.13 -8.23 -18.20
N VAL A 56 -5.02 -8.47 -16.89
CA VAL A 56 -4.18 -9.56 -16.38
C VAL A 56 -4.71 -10.92 -16.81
N LYS A 57 -6.03 -11.15 -16.73
CA LYS A 57 -6.66 -12.43 -17.13
C LYS A 57 -6.47 -12.74 -18.62
N GLU A 58 -6.47 -11.72 -19.47
CA GLU A 58 -6.22 -11.84 -20.92
C GLU A 58 -4.71 -11.89 -21.26
N GLY A 59 -3.82 -11.97 -20.28
CA GLY A 59 -2.37 -12.07 -20.49
C GLY A 59 -1.68 -10.73 -20.79
N ALA A 60 -2.40 -9.61 -20.77
CA ALA A 60 -1.87 -8.26 -21.00
C ALA A 60 -1.22 -7.65 -19.74
N VAL A 61 -0.51 -8.46 -18.97
CA VAL A 61 0.11 -8.09 -17.68
C VAL A 61 1.08 -6.92 -17.82
N GLN A 62 1.82 -6.85 -18.92
CA GLN A 62 2.81 -5.81 -19.14
C GLN A 62 2.17 -4.40 -19.19
N ILE A 63 0.97 -4.27 -19.77
CA ILE A 63 0.22 -3.01 -19.81
C ILE A 63 -0.11 -2.55 -18.38
N VAL A 64 -0.52 -3.50 -17.52
CA VAL A 64 -0.81 -3.20 -16.12
C VAL A 64 0.45 -2.81 -15.36
N LYS A 65 1.59 -3.48 -15.60
CA LYS A 65 2.90 -3.10 -15.03
C LYS A 65 3.28 -1.68 -15.44
N ASP A 66 3.09 -1.31 -16.70
CA ASP A 66 3.46 0.02 -17.22
C ASP A 66 2.54 1.12 -16.67
N TYR A 67 1.24 0.84 -16.55
CA TYR A 67 0.32 1.73 -15.84
C TYR A 67 0.74 1.96 -14.37
N TRP A 68 1.14 0.89 -13.67
CA TRP A 68 1.60 0.99 -12.29
C TRP A 68 2.89 1.82 -12.13
N LYS A 69 3.80 1.83 -13.12
CA LYS A 69 4.99 2.70 -13.09
C LYS A 69 4.62 4.18 -13.05
N ILE A 70 3.51 4.55 -13.67
CA ILE A 70 3.01 5.94 -13.71
C ILE A 70 2.21 6.26 -12.45
N MET A 71 1.36 5.32 -12.02
CA MET A 71 0.48 5.53 -10.88
C MET A 71 1.23 5.49 -9.54
N LYS A 72 2.20 4.60 -9.39
CA LYS A 72 2.94 4.40 -8.13
C LYS A 72 3.55 5.71 -7.57
N PRO A 73 4.31 6.52 -8.33
CA PRO A 73 4.86 7.78 -7.82
C PRO A 73 3.81 8.76 -7.30
N TYR A 74 2.62 8.79 -7.92
CA TYR A 74 1.52 9.63 -7.46
C TYR A 74 0.99 9.17 -6.10
N LEU A 75 0.75 7.86 -5.96
CA LEU A 75 0.29 7.26 -4.70
C LEU A 75 1.33 7.38 -3.59
N GLU A 76 2.61 7.18 -3.92
CA GLU A 76 3.73 7.28 -2.99
C GLU A 76 3.86 8.69 -2.39
N LYS A 77 3.62 9.73 -3.19
CA LYS A 77 3.70 11.12 -2.72
C LYS A 77 2.62 11.44 -1.70
N GLU A 78 1.37 11.05 -1.96
CA GLU A 78 0.25 11.25 -1.03
C GLU A 78 0.44 10.41 0.24
N PHE A 79 0.80 9.12 0.07
CA PHE A 79 1.08 8.22 1.17
C PHE A 79 2.19 8.73 2.08
N SER A 80 3.34 9.11 1.51
CA SER A 80 4.51 9.54 2.29
C SER A 80 4.23 10.78 3.12
N LYS A 81 3.44 11.72 2.58
CA LYS A 81 3.03 12.93 3.30
C LYS A 81 2.16 12.58 4.51
N GLU A 82 1.11 11.79 4.31
CA GLU A 82 0.21 11.43 5.41
C GLU A 82 0.91 10.54 6.45
N VAL A 83 1.81 9.64 6.05
CA VAL A 83 2.61 8.85 6.98
C VAL A 83 3.56 9.72 7.80
N TYR A 84 4.21 10.71 7.19
CA TYR A 84 5.05 11.66 7.93
C TYR A 84 4.24 12.44 8.98
N GLU A 85 3.04 12.90 8.62
CA GLU A 85 2.13 13.59 9.56
C GLU A 85 1.66 12.68 10.71
N LEU A 86 1.57 11.36 10.47
CA LEU A 86 1.17 10.36 11.47
C LEU A 86 2.32 9.96 12.42
N ILE A 87 3.51 9.69 11.88
CA ILE A 87 4.67 9.19 12.64
C ILE A 87 5.45 10.36 13.27
N GLY A 88 5.47 11.53 12.61
CA GLY A 88 6.14 12.73 13.10
C GLY A 88 7.67 12.70 12.95
N SER A 89 8.22 11.74 12.20
CA SER A 89 9.65 11.59 11.98
C SER A 89 9.96 11.16 10.53
N ASN A 90 11.22 11.28 10.14
CA ASN A 90 11.67 10.77 8.85
C ASN A 90 11.73 9.24 8.87
N PHE A 91 11.37 8.63 7.75
CA PHE A 91 11.34 7.19 7.57
C PHE A 91 11.96 6.81 6.23
N LYS A 92 12.47 5.58 6.16
CA LYS A 92 12.70 4.89 4.90
C LYS A 92 11.47 4.06 4.58
N TYR A 93 11.19 3.87 3.30
CA TYR A 93 10.17 2.93 2.90
C TYR A 93 10.52 2.21 1.61
N SER A 94 9.86 1.09 1.40
CA SER A 94 9.86 0.36 0.14
C SER A 94 8.43 0.00 -0.24
N TRP A 95 8.19 -0.11 -1.56
CA TRP A 95 6.90 -0.46 -2.12
C TRP A 95 7.09 -1.48 -3.24
N GLU A 96 6.53 -2.67 -3.04
CA GLU A 96 6.62 -3.79 -3.97
C GLU A 96 5.22 -4.28 -4.37
N ILE A 97 5.06 -4.65 -5.64
CA ILE A 97 3.88 -5.37 -6.12
C ILE A 97 4.29 -6.84 -6.28
N CYS A 98 3.77 -7.70 -5.43
CA CYS A 98 4.04 -9.13 -5.46
C CYS A 98 2.93 -9.85 -6.23
N ASN A 99 3.29 -10.93 -6.93
CA ASN A 99 2.36 -11.90 -7.50
C ASN A 99 1.31 -11.29 -8.46
N LEU A 100 1.66 -10.22 -9.19
CA LEU A 100 0.71 -9.50 -10.04
C LEU A 100 -0.04 -10.39 -11.03
N GLU A 101 0.56 -11.49 -11.45
CA GLU A 101 0.06 -12.42 -12.46
C GLU A 101 -0.99 -13.41 -11.91
N ASN A 102 -1.15 -13.52 -10.59
CA ASN A 102 -2.11 -14.43 -9.97
C ASN A 102 -3.08 -13.70 -9.01
N GLU A 103 -4.10 -14.40 -8.53
CA GLU A 103 -5.14 -13.83 -7.66
C GLU A 103 -4.63 -13.44 -6.26
N GLU A 104 -3.46 -13.92 -5.86
CA GLU A 104 -2.78 -13.57 -4.60
C GLU A 104 -1.97 -12.25 -4.69
N ARG A 105 -2.16 -11.49 -5.77
CA ARG A 105 -1.54 -10.19 -6.01
C ARG A 105 -1.71 -9.25 -4.81
N THR A 106 -0.58 -8.74 -4.34
CA THR A 106 -0.52 -7.96 -3.10
C THR A 106 0.48 -6.83 -3.26
N ILE A 107 0.16 -5.66 -2.72
CA ILE A 107 1.17 -4.61 -2.49
C ILE A 107 1.74 -4.77 -1.09
N ILE A 108 3.06 -4.79 -0.99
CA ILE A 108 3.77 -4.75 0.29
C ILE A 108 4.46 -3.39 0.40
N ILE A 109 4.11 -2.66 1.45
CA ILE A 109 4.80 -1.42 1.85
C ILE A 109 5.51 -1.70 3.17
N LYS A 110 6.82 -1.46 3.21
CA LYS A 110 7.59 -1.52 4.46
C LYS A 110 8.06 -0.12 4.80
N ILE A 111 7.86 0.30 6.04
CA ILE A 111 8.30 1.59 6.57
C ILE A 111 9.24 1.29 7.72
N ASP A 112 10.43 1.86 7.69
CA ASP A 112 11.43 1.76 8.75
C ASP A 112 11.74 3.16 9.27
N GLU A 113 11.55 3.40 10.58
CA GLU A 113 11.90 4.67 11.19
C GLU A 113 13.41 4.92 11.10
N ILE A 114 13.81 6.16 10.81
CA ILE A 114 15.21 6.56 10.86
C ILE A 114 15.49 7.06 12.27
N ALA A 115 16.17 6.24 13.08
CA ALA A 115 16.75 6.72 14.34
C ALA A 115 17.87 7.73 14.03
N PHE A 116 17.79 8.92 14.64
CA PHE A 116 18.85 9.92 14.66
C PHE A 116 19.67 9.80 15.94
#